data_AF-A0A0D7EEX8-F1
#
_entry.id   AF-A0A0D7EEX8-F1
#
_cell.length_a   1.000
_cell.length_b   1.000
_cell.length_c   1.000
_cell.angle_alpha   90.00
_cell.angle_beta   90.00
_cell.angle_gamma   90.00
#
_symmetry.space_group_name_H-M   'P 1'
#
loop_
_entity.id
_entity.type
_entity.pdbx_description
1 polymer ?
#
loop_
_entity_poly.entity_id
_entity_poly.type
_entity_poly.pdbx_seq_one_letter_code
_entity_poly.pdbx_strand_id
1 'polypeptide(L)'
;MTEITSQQMAGKLLASGFERSGPSATTLSDPIADTPMIVTLDQLRPYDHDPRKKRNPVYEEIKASIRERGLDAAPTITRRPGDDHYIIRNGGNTRLAILRELWSETRDERFFRVSCLFRPWPERGEIVALTGHLAENELRGGLTFIERALGVEKAREFYELESGSPLSQSELARRLAADGYPVQQSHISRMADAVRYLLPAIPTVLYAGLGRHQVERLSVMRKACERTWEHYAKGRSLIQDFDEFFQEVLSQFDVQADEFSAQRVQDELIGQMTELLGVDYDVLALDMTESENRQRALVSEPAPPSTPPALPEPEAIARPPADTAPPAARPTATPSTGESDADASHSGAVSPAADGDLLQKHIVSPAPTTERLESIQRMVADQLGDALPHDFSANVLQSIPVQAGGLYPISDVWYIAPGLDTPEHLRIHVAQFAREIAVEADLGECINDRPDGIGFACRARTTNPAPLGRAVHALLTCLAGQQPADVGLDNGQLVIDLPALLHGQGDVTRRLSDTALVKLFRLLRLARRLLDLEAGTADSGT
;
A
#
# COMPACT_ATOMS: atom_id res chain seq x y z
N MET A 1 -15.96 0.04 -72.71
CA MET A 1 -14.84 0.30 -71.78
C MET A 1 -13.56 0.16 -72.58
N THR A 2 -12.94 1.27 -72.95
CA THR A 2 -11.65 1.29 -73.66
C THR A 2 -10.54 1.43 -72.61
N GLU A 3 -9.67 0.43 -72.52
CA GLU A 3 -8.56 0.39 -71.57
C GLU A 3 -7.55 1.52 -71.85
N ILE A 4 -7.36 2.39 -70.86
CA ILE A 4 -6.37 3.48 -70.90
C ILE A 4 -5.00 2.84 -70.62
N THR A 5 -4.09 2.95 -71.57
CA THR A 5 -2.74 2.36 -71.48
C THR A 5 -1.85 3.17 -70.52
N SER A 6 -0.90 2.52 -69.86
CA SER A 6 -0.05 3.12 -68.81
C SER A 6 0.72 4.37 -69.25
N GLN A 7 1.05 4.50 -70.54
CA GLN A 7 1.64 5.72 -71.11
C GLN A 7 0.66 6.89 -71.18
N GLN A 8 -0.63 6.64 -71.38
CA GLN A 8 -1.67 7.68 -71.35
C GLN A 8 -1.95 8.17 -69.93
N MET A 9 -1.79 7.31 -68.91
CA MET A 9 -1.82 7.73 -67.51
C MET A 9 -0.60 8.58 -67.13
N ALA A 10 0.60 8.18 -67.57
CA ALA A 10 1.82 8.96 -67.34
C ALA A 10 1.77 10.34 -67.99
N GLY A 11 1.23 10.45 -69.22
CA GLY A 11 1.03 11.73 -69.90
C GLY A 11 0.02 12.65 -69.19
N LYS A 12 -1.00 12.10 -68.55
CA LYS A 12 -1.98 12.89 -67.78
C LYS A 12 -1.43 13.38 -66.43
N LEU A 13 -0.49 12.66 -65.82
CA LEU A 13 0.16 13.05 -64.56
C LEU A 13 1.24 14.13 -64.75
N LEU A 14 1.82 14.24 -65.95
CA LEU A 14 2.85 15.24 -66.30
C LEU A 14 2.28 16.52 -66.92
N ALA A 15 0.96 16.61 -67.11
CA ALA A 15 0.31 17.83 -67.57
C ALA A 15 0.36 18.90 -66.46
N SER A 16 1.25 19.88 -66.64
CA SER A 16 1.32 21.10 -65.85
C SER A 16 0.04 21.93 -66.06
N GLY A 17 -0.92 21.82 -65.13
CA GLY A 17 -2.13 22.65 -65.17
C GLY A 17 -3.31 22.12 -64.35
N PHE A 18 -3.13 21.86 -63.05
CA PHE A 18 -4.26 21.90 -62.12
C PHE A 18 -4.37 23.32 -61.56
N GLU A 19 -4.85 24.28 -62.35
CA GLU A 19 -5.35 25.52 -61.79
C GLU A 19 -6.73 25.24 -61.16
N ARG A 20 -6.80 25.34 -59.83
CA ARG A 20 -8.06 25.22 -59.08
C ARG A 20 -8.98 26.38 -59.44
N SER A 21 -9.94 26.14 -60.32
CA SER A 21 -11.09 27.02 -60.56
C SER A 21 -12.19 26.72 -59.53
N GLY A 22 -11.97 27.11 -58.29
CA GLY A 22 -12.94 27.03 -57.20
C GLY A 22 -12.58 28.06 -56.12
N PRO A 23 -13.54 28.50 -55.27
CA PRO A 23 -13.20 29.43 -54.19
C PRO A 23 -12.07 28.83 -53.37
N SER A 24 -11.01 29.61 -53.12
CA SER A 24 -9.91 29.19 -52.26
C SER A 24 -10.50 28.80 -50.91
N ALA A 25 -10.56 27.50 -50.61
CA ALA A 25 -10.93 27.04 -49.28
C ALA A 25 -9.91 27.65 -48.31
N THR A 26 -10.37 28.61 -47.50
CA THR A 26 -9.56 29.34 -46.51
C THR A 26 -9.00 28.41 -45.43
N THR A 27 -9.53 27.19 -45.32
CA THR A 27 -9.10 26.16 -44.38
C THR A 27 -8.89 24.85 -45.14
N LEU A 28 -7.65 24.34 -45.11
CA LEU A 28 -7.39 22.94 -45.42
C LEU A 28 -8.15 22.09 -44.39
N SER A 29 -8.89 21.08 -44.87
CA SER A 29 -9.52 20.10 -44.00
C SER A 29 -8.47 19.46 -43.10
N ASP A 30 -8.79 19.26 -41.82
CA ASP A 30 -7.87 18.57 -40.92
C ASP A 30 -7.56 17.15 -41.42
N PRO A 31 -6.35 16.65 -41.17
CA PRO A 31 -6.01 15.29 -41.52
C PRO A 31 -6.84 14.31 -40.68
N ILE A 32 -7.26 13.21 -41.31
CA ILE A 32 -8.14 12.19 -40.70
C ILE A 32 -7.33 11.13 -39.93
N ALA A 33 -5.99 11.21 -39.98
CA ALA A 33 -5.07 10.31 -39.30
C ALA A 33 -3.93 11.10 -38.64
N ASP A 34 -3.21 10.45 -37.73
CA ASP A 34 -2.04 11.00 -37.05
C ASP A 34 -1.04 11.55 -38.08
N THR A 35 -0.82 12.87 -38.06
CA THR A 35 -0.03 13.57 -39.10
C THR A 35 0.98 14.52 -38.45
N PRO A 36 2.28 14.34 -38.69
CA PRO A 36 3.28 15.31 -38.25
C PRO A 36 3.13 16.60 -39.07
N MET A 37 3.08 17.74 -38.39
CA MET A 37 2.96 19.05 -39.03
C MET A 37 3.71 20.12 -38.24
N ILE A 38 4.10 21.19 -38.93
CA ILE A 38 4.71 22.36 -38.30
C ILE A 38 3.62 23.42 -38.13
N VAL A 39 3.40 23.85 -36.90
CA VAL A 39 2.43 24.89 -36.55
C VAL A 39 3.15 26.07 -35.91
N THR A 40 2.53 27.24 -36.00
CA THR A 40 3.04 28.45 -35.37
C THR A 40 2.50 28.59 -33.94
N LEU A 41 3.24 29.30 -33.08
CA LEU A 41 2.78 29.61 -31.72
C LEU A 41 1.41 30.32 -31.69
N ASP A 42 1.10 31.12 -32.71
CA ASP A 42 -0.18 31.84 -32.79
C ASP A 42 -1.36 30.90 -33.03
N GLN A 43 -1.13 29.79 -33.74
CA GLN A 43 -2.11 28.74 -33.99
C GLN A 43 -2.31 27.80 -32.79
N LEU A 44 -1.44 27.86 -31.78
CA LEU A 44 -1.51 27.01 -30.60
C LEU A 44 -2.19 27.71 -29.41
N ARG A 45 -3.07 26.97 -28.73
CA ARG A 45 -3.70 27.35 -27.47
C ARG A 45 -3.49 26.26 -26.40
N PRO A 46 -3.34 26.64 -25.12
CA PRO A 46 -3.37 25.67 -24.03
C PRO A 46 -4.76 25.03 -23.95
N TYR A 47 -4.83 23.83 -23.37
CA TYR A 47 -6.13 23.21 -23.09
C TYR A 47 -6.87 23.96 -21.97
N ASP A 48 -8.13 24.30 -22.19
CA ASP A 48 -8.92 25.15 -21.28
C ASP A 48 -9.21 24.49 -19.92
N HIS A 49 -9.27 23.16 -19.89
CA HIS A 49 -9.60 22.37 -18.70
C HIS A 49 -8.37 21.66 -18.12
N ASP A 50 -7.19 22.29 -18.19
CA ASP A 50 -6.01 21.78 -17.51
C ASP A 50 -6.29 21.68 -15.99
N PRO A 51 -6.23 20.49 -15.38
CA PRO A 51 -6.45 20.35 -13.94
C PRO A 51 -5.39 21.10 -13.12
N ARG A 52 -4.21 21.37 -13.69
CA ARG A 52 -3.14 22.07 -13.00
C ARG A 52 -3.36 23.58 -13.03
N LYS A 53 -3.57 24.19 -11.86
CA LYS A 53 -3.70 25.65 -11.71
C LYS A 53 -2.40 26.31 -11.26
N LYS A 54 -1.54 25.58 -10.54
CA LYS A 54 -0.25 26.12 -10.08
C LYS A 54 0.87 25.98 -11.11
N ARG A 55 1.76 26.98 -11.14
CA ARG A 55 2.98 26.95 -11.96
C ARG A 55 3.85 25.75 -11.56
N ASN A 56 4.41 25.07 -12.54
CA ASN A 56 5.26 23.91 -12.31
C ASN A 56 6.54 24.29 -11.53
N PRO A 57 6.92 23.62 -10.42
CA PRO A 57 8.14 23.96 -9.68
C PRO A 57 9.40 23.88 -10.55
N VAL A 58 9.47 22.90 -11.45
CA VAL A 58 10.61 22.72 -12.39
C VAL A 58 10.50 23.59 -13.66
N TYR A 59 9.71 24.66 -13.63
CA TYR A 59 9.49 25.51 -14.81
C TYR A 59 10.78 26.09 -15.37
N GLU A 60 11.63 26.67 -14.51
CA GLU A 60 12.88 27.32 -14.94
C GLU A 60 13.89 26.31 -15.50
N GLU A 61 13.94 25.11 -14.93
CA GLU A 61 14.77 24.01 -15.45
C GLU A 61 14.32 23.56 -16.84
N ILE A 62 13.00 23.42 -17.04
CA ILE A 62 12.45 23.11 -18.36
C ILE A 62 12.72 24.25 -19.34
N LYS A 63 12.62 25.52 -18.91
CA LYS A 63 12.93 26.70 -19.73
C LYS A 63 14.39 26.72 -20.16
N ALA A 64 15.32 26.48 -19.24
CA ALA A 64 16.74 26.36 -19.54
C ALA A 64 17.02 25.23 -20.53
N SER A 65 16.44 24.04 -20.30
CA SER A 65 16.58 22.89 -21.19
C SER A 65 16.07 23.18 -22.60
N ILE A 66 14.89 23.81 -22.75
CA ILE A 66 14.31 24.15 -24.07
C ILE A 66 15.16 25.23 -24.77
N ARG A 67 15.72 26.17 -24.00
CA ARG A 67 16.61 27.20 -24.53
C ARG A 67 17.90 26.61 -25.11
N GLU A 68 18.49 25.61 -24.44
CA GLU A 68 19.74 24.99 -24.91
C GLU A 68 19.50 23.96 -26.02
N ARG A 69 18.65 22.95 -25.76
CA ARG A 69 18.49 21.76 -26.60
C ARG A 69 17.32 21.83 -27.58
N GLY A 70 16.40 22.78 -27.38
CA GLY A 70 15.15 22.84 -28.13
C GLY A 70 14.09 21.88 -27.56
N LEU A 71 13.04 21.64 -28.33
CA LEU A 71 11.95 20.76 -27.91
C LEU A 71 12.28 19.30 -28.29
N ASP A 72 12.68 18.47 -27.31
CA ASP A 72 13.10 17.08 -27.54
C ASP A 72 11.98 16.18 -28.09
N ALA A 73 10.73 16.42 -27.67
CA ALA A 73 9.57 15.63 -28.07
C ALA A 73 8.47 16.53 -28.67
N ALA A 74 8.03 16.20 -29.89
CA ALA A 74 6.95 16.89 -30.56
C ALA A 74 5.63 16.75 -29.75
N PRO A 75 4.96 17.85 -29.37
CA PRO A 75 3.73 17.77 -28.61
C PRO A 75 2.60 17.29 -29.52
N THR A 76 1.68 16.54 -28.93
CA THR A 76 0.47 16.13 -29.62
C THR A 76 -0.55 17.25 -29.58
N ILE A 77 -1.11 17.57 -30.73
CA ILE A 77 -2.11 18.63 -30.88
C ILE A 77 -3.38 18.05 -31.50
N THR A 78 -4.50 18.69 -31.23
CA THR A 78 -5.80 18.36 -31.81
C THR A 78 -6.60 19.65 -32.04
N ARG A 79 -7.71 19.59 -32.77
CA ARG A 79 -8.54 20.76 -33.05
C ARG A 79 -10.00 20.39 -32.86
N ARG A 80 -10.72 21.15 -32.03
CA ARG A 80 -12.15 20.96 -31.85
C ARG A 80 -12.87 21.24 -33.18
N PRO A 81 -13.95 20.51 -33.49
CA PRO A 81 -14.74 20.78 -34.68
C PRO A 81 -15.26 22.22 -34.68
N GLY A 82 -14.83 23.03 -35.65
CA GLY A 82 -15.23 24.43 -35.79
C GLY A 82 -14.29 25.46 -35.15
N ASP A 83 -13.24 25.03 -34.43
CA ASP A 83 -12.23 25.95 -33.89
C ASP A 83 -11.15 26.29 -34.93
N ASP A 84 -10.66 27.54 -34.89
CA ASP A 84 -9.58 28.01 -35.75
C ASP A 84 -8.18 27.60 -35.24
N HIS A 85 -8.06 27.28 -33.95
CA HIS A 85 -6.78 27.06 -33.26
C HIS A 85 -6.59 25.59 -32.88
N TYR A 86 -5.34 25.14 -32.86
CA TYR A 86 -4.96 23.84 -32.32
C TYR A 86 -4.77 23.93 -30.81
N ILE A 87 -5.26 22.91 -30.10
CA ILE A 87 -5.05 22.74 -28.66
C ILE A 87 -4.10 21.59 -28.40
N ILE A 88 -3.38 21.66 -27.29
CA ILE A 88 -2.50 20.58 -26.85
C ILE A 88 -3.35 19.43 -26.32
N ARG A 89 -3.10 18.22 -26.81
CA ARG A 89 -3.85 17.03 -26.42
C ARG A 89 -3.32 16.41 -25.12
N ASN A 90 -2.00 16.22 -25.02
CA ASN A 90 -1.36 15.64 -23.83
C ASN A 90 -0.11 16.46 -23.46
N GLY A 91 0.13 16.71 -22.18
CA GLY A 91 1.48 16.93 -21.65
C GLY A 91 2.31 18.09 -22.20
N GLY A 92 1.71 19.23 -22.55
CA GLY A 92 2.42 20.30 -23.25
C GLY A 92 2.12 21.73 -22.84
N ASN A 93 1.13 22.01 -21.97
CA ASN A 93 0.75 23.38 -21.62
C ASN A 93 1.90 24.19 -21.00
N THR A 94 2.66 23.58 -20.08
CA THR A 94 3.86 24.23 -19.52
C THR A 94 4.92 24.50 -20.58
N ARG A 95 5.14 23.56 -21.51
CA ARG A 95 6.10 23.74 -22.61
C ARG A 95 5.66 24.85 -23.57
N LEU A 96 4.37 24.95 -23.87
CA LEU A 96 3.82 26.02 -24.70
C LEU A 96 3.96 27.40 -24.03
N ALA A 97 3.71 27.48 -22.72
CA ALA A 97 3.94 28.71 -21.97
C ALA A 97 5.42 29.15 -22.06
N ILE A 98 6.34 28.20 -21.87
CA ILE A 98 7.79 28.43 -22.00
C ILE A 98 8.17 28.87 -23.41
N LEU A 99 7.64 28.23 -24.45
CA LEU A 99 7.92 28.60 -25.84
C LEU A 99 7.45 30.03 -26.16
N ARG A 100 6.27 30.44 -25.67
CA ARG A 100 5.79 31.82 -25.80
C ARG A 100 6.71 32.82 -25.10
N GLU A 101 7.18 32.48 -23.89
CA GLU A 101 8.11 33.32 -23.14
C GLU A 101 9.46 33.44 -23.87
N LEU A 102 10.05 32.32 -24.31
CA LEU A 102 11.31 32.31 -25.06
C LEU A 102 11.20 33.06 -26.40
N TRP A 103 10.08 32.93 -27.13
CA TRP A 103 9.83 33.71 -28.34
C TRP A 103 9.76 35.21 -28.04
N SER A 104 9.11 35.60 -26.93
CA SER A 104 9.03 37.01 -26.53
C SER A 104 10.40 37.60 -26.17
N GLU A 105 11.27 36.81 -25.53
CA GLU A 105 12.62 37.21 -25.13
C GLU A 105 13.61 37.25 -26.31
N THR A 106 13.63 36.20 -27.12
CA THR A 106 14.69 35.97 -28.11
C THR A 106 14.31 36.32 -29.54
N ARG A 107 13.01 36.28 -29.87
CA ARG A 107 12.49 36.39 -31.25
C ARG A 107 13.13 35.41 -32.24
N ASP A 108 13.59 34.25 -31.75
CA ASP A 108 14.15 33.19 -32.58
C ASP A 108 13.04 32.31 -33.17
N GLU A 109 13.05 32.13 -34.50
CA GLU A 109 12.03 31.37 -35.23
C GLU A 109 11.89 29.91 -34.75
N ARG A 110 12.95 29.33 -34.17
CA ARG A 110 12.92 27.96 -33.61
C ARG A 110 11.88 27.78 -32.50
N PHE A 111 11.55 28.86 -31.77
CA PHE A 111 10.52 28.83 -30.73
C PHE A 111 9.15 29.21 -31.27
N PHE A 112 9.10 29.85 -32.44
CA PHE A 112 7.86 30.25 -33.11
C PHE A 112 7.23 29.15 -33.95
N ARG A 113 8.05 28.38 -34.69
CA ARG A 113 7.62 27.24 -35.51
C ARG A 113 7.88 25.94 -34.76
N VAL A 114 6.79 25.27 -34.35
CA VAL A 114 6.85 24.07 -33.51
C VAL A 114 6.46 22.86 -34.33
N SER A 115 7.30 21.83 -34.32
CA SER A 115 6.96 20.52 -34.88
C SER A 115 6.02 19.78 -33.93
N CYS A 116 4.82 19.45 -34.39
CA CYS A 116 3.77 18.83 -33.61
C CYS A 116 3.22 17.57 -34.30
N LEU A 117 2.63 16.67 -33.53
CA LEU A 117 1.88 15.53 -34.06
C LEU A 117 0.39 15.84 -33.95
N PHE A 118 -0.28 16.07 -35.08
CA PHE A 118 -1.73 16.25 -35.09
C PHE A 118 -2.42 14.90 -34.90
N ARG A 119 -3.39 14.86 -33.99
CA ARG A 119 -4.33 13.75 -33.86
C ARG A 119 -5.76 14.25 -34.06
N PRO A 120 -6.58 13.55 -34.87
CA PRO A 120 -7.99 13.88 -35.04
C PRO A 120 -8.74 13.94 -33.72
N TRP A 121 -9.71 14.86 -33.65
CA TRP A 121 -10.61 14.99 -32.51
C TRP A 121 -11.60 13.81 -32.49
N PRO A 122 -11.60 12.97 -31.43
CA PRO A 122 -12.56 11.89 -31.35
C PRO A 122 -13.94 12.42 -30.96
N GLU A 123 -15.00 11.65 -31.19
CA GLU A 123 -16.38 12.02 -30.83
C GLU A 123 -16.49 12.43 -29.34
N ARG A 124 -15.79 11.69 -28.47
CA ARG A 124 -15.70 11.94 -27.02
C ARG A 124 -14.46 12.77 -26.66
N GLY A 125 -14.12 13.76 -27.48
CA GLY A 125 -12.85 14.50 -27.41
C GLY A 125 -12.54 15.14 -26.07
N GLU A 126 -13.51 15.79 -25.43
CA GLU A 126 -13.29 16.44 -24.12
C GLU A 126 -12.93 15.43 -23.03
N ILE A 127 -13.67 14.32 -22.97
CA ILE A 127 -13.46 13.27 -21.97
C ILE A 127 -12.06 12.67 -22.18
N VAL A 128 -11.73 12.29 -23.41
CA VAL A 128 -10.43 11.67 -23.74
C VAL A 128 -9.26 12.61 -23.47
N ALA A 129 -9.42 13.91 -23.75
CA ALA A 129 -8.39 14.91 -23.47
C ALA A 129 -8.20 15.09 -21.96
N LEU A 130 -9.30 15.28 -21.22
CA LEU A 130 -9.25 15.51 -19.78
C LEU A 130 -8.73 14.29 -19.01
N THR A 131 -9.22 13.07 -19.30
CA THR A 131 -8.74 11.85 -18.64
C THR A 131 -7.27 11.57 -18.98
N GLY A 132 -6.84 11.86 -20.20
CA GLY A 132 -5.43 11.80 -20.59
C GLY A 132 -4.55 12.75 -19.78
N HIS A 133 -4.98 13.99 -19.59
CA HIS A 133 -4.28 14.96 -18.74
C HIS A 133 -4.25 14.55 -17.27
N LEU A 134 -5.34 14.00 -16.74
CA LEU A 134 -5.40 13.49 -15.36
C LEU A 134 -4.45 12.32 -15.15
N ALA A 135 -4.48 11.33 -16.03
CA ALA A 135 -3.61 10.15 -15.96
C ALA A 135 -2.12 10.52 -16.10
N GLU A 136 -1.77 11.40 -17.04
CA GLU A 136 -0.39 11.83 -17.24
C GLU A 136 0.16 12.61 -16.04
N ASN A 137 -0.63 13.52 -15.48
CA ASN A 137 -0.20 14.32 -14.35
C ASN A 137 -0.08 13.49 -13.06
N GLU A 138 -0.90 12.44 -12.91
CA GLU A 138 -0.80 11.50 -11.79
C GLU A 138 0.49 10.67 -11.86
N LEU A 139 0.87 10.17 -13.04
CA LEU A 139 2.15 9.47 -13.24
C LEU A 139 3.37 10.34 -12.91
N ARG A 140 3.24 11.66 -13.02
CA ARG A 140 4.31 12.63 -12.71
C ARG A 140 4.22 13.21 -11.30
N GLY A 141 3.23 12.80 -10.49
CA GLY A 141 3.02 13.31 -9.13
C GLY A 141 2.73 14.82 -9.05
N GLY A 142 2.20 15.41 -10.13
CA GLY A 142 2.19 16.86 -10.31
C GLY A 142 0.93 17.60 -9.84
N LEU A 143 -0.15 16.91 -9.44
CA LEU A 143 -1.42 17.51 -9.03
C LEU A 143 -1.62 17.40 -7.53
N THR A 144 -2.08 18.51 -6.93
CA THR A 144 -2.61 18.51 -5.57
C THR A 144 -3.92 17.71 -5.49
N PHE A 145 -4.31 17.30 -4.28
CA PHE A 145 -5.57 16.59 -4.06
C PHE A 145 -6.77 17.36 -4.63
N ILE A 146 -6.78 18.69 -4.45
CA ILE A 146 -7.90 19.53 -4.90
C ILE A 146 -7.94 19.72 -6.41
N GLU A 147 -6.77 19.84 -7.07
CA GLU A 147 -6.70 19.91 -8.53
C GLU A 147 -7.22 18.62 -9.16
N ARG A 148 -6.88 17.47 -8.57
CA ARG A 148 -7.42 16.17 -8.97
C ARG A 148 -8.94 16.11 -8.79
N ALA A 149 -9.44 16.55 -7.64
CA ALA A 149 -10.87 16.56 -7.34
C ALA A 149 -11.67 17.42 -8.35
N LEU A 150 -11.16 18.61 -8.68
CA LEU A 150 -11.77 19.48 -9.69
C LEU A 150 -11.75 18.86 -11.10
N GLY A 151 -10.68 18.14 -11.44
CA GLY A 151 -10.62 17.41 -12.71
C GLY A 151 -11.64 16.27 -12.79
N VAL A 152 -11.83 15.54 -11.69
CA VAL A 152 -12.85 14.47 -11.61
C VAL A 152 -14.27 15.05 -11.67
N GLU A 153 -14.54 16.17 -10.99
CA GLU A 153 -15.83 16.86 -11.09
C GLU A 153 -16.08 17.37 -12.52
N LYS A 154 -15.05 17.89 -13.19
CA LYS A 154 -15.20 18.32 -14.58
C LYS A 154 -15.44 17.16 -15.54
N ALA A 155 -14.80 16.01 -15.30
CA ALA A 155 -15.06 14.79 -16.05
C ALA A 155 -16.50 14.32 -15.84
N ARG A 156 -17.02 14.38 -14.60
CA ARG A 156 -18.42 14.09 -14.29
C ARG A 156 -19.37 14.94 -15.14
N GLU A 157 -19.15 16.26 -15.22
CA GLU A 157 -19.96 17.15 -16.05
C GLU A 157 -19.97 16.74 -17.52
N PHE A 158 -18.81 16.35 -18.08
CA PHE A 158 -18.74 15.89 -19.47
C PHE A 158 -19.47 14.58 -19.71
N TYR A 159 -19.36 13.63 -18.78
CA TYR A 159 -20.12 12.39 -18.85
C TYR A 159 -21.62 12.62 -18.71
N GLU A 160 -22.05 13.54 -17.84
CA GLU A 160 -23.46 13.89 -17.66
C GLU A 160 -24.02 14.58 -18.91
N LEU A 161 -23.23 15.44 -19.56
CA LEU A 161 -23.59 16.06 -20.83
C LEU A 161 -23.74 15.01 -21.96
N GLU A 162 -22.85 14.02 -22.00
CA GLU A 162 -22.90 12.91 -22.95
C GLU A 162 -24.13 12.01 -22.73
N SER A 163 -24.43 11.63 -21.48
CA SER A 163 -25.57 10.75 -21.18
C SER A 163 -26.90 11.47 -20.91
N GLY A 164 -26.91 12.81 -20.90
CA GLY A 164 -28.11 13.64 -20.63
C GLY A 164 -28.77 13.40 -19.27
N SER A 165 -28.05 12.79 -18.32
CA SER A 165 -28.56 12.37 -17.02
C SER A 165 -27.47 12.44 -15.94
N PRO A 166 -27.84 12.74 -14.68
CA PRO A 166 -26.88 12.80 -13.58
C PRO A 166 -26.29 11.42 -13.30
N LEU A 167 -25.00 11.38 -12.95
CA LEU A 167 -24.29 10.12 -12.73
C LEU A 167 -24.18 9.80 -11.25
N SER A 168 -24.36 8.51 -10.92
CA SER A 168 -23.99 8.03 -9.60
C SER A 168 -22.47 7.96 -9.47
N GLN A 169 -21.95 8.02 -8.24
CA GLN A 169 -20.51 7.96 -8.00
C GLN A 169 -19.90 6.62 -8.47
N SER A 170 -20.63 5.51 -8.34
CA SER A 170 -20.21 4.20 -8.84
C SER A 170 -20.15 4.15 -10.37
N GLU A 171 -21.08 4.84 -11.04
CA GLU A 171 -21.09 4.95 -12.49
C GLU A 171 -19.91 5.79 -12.99
N LEU A 172 -19.65 6.91 -12.32
CA LEU A 172 -18.51 7.77 -12.62
C LEU A 172 -17.19 7.00 -12.48
N ALA A 173 -17.01 6.23 -11.41
CA ALA A 173 -15.84 5.36 -11.21
C ALA A 173 -15.65 4.38 -12.36
N ARG A 174 -16.73 3.73 -12.81
CA ARG A 174 -16.72 2.77 -13.92
C ARG A 174 -16.32 3.44 -15.25
N ARG A 175 -16.89 4.61 -15.57
CA ARG A 175 -16.59 5.34 -16.80
C ARG A 175 -15.16 5.89 -16.81
N LEU A 176 -14.71 6.48 -15.72
CA LEU A 176 -13.32 6.95 -15.58
C LEU A 176 -12.33 5.81 -15.75
N ALA A 177 -12.58 4.63 -15.14
CA ALA A 177 -11.75 3.45 -15.31
C ALA A 177 -11.71 2.96 -16.77
N ALA A 178 -12.86 2.95 -17.47
CA ALA A 178 -12.95 2.58 -18.88
C ALA A 178 -12.16 3.54 -19.80
N ASP A 179 -12.11 4.82 -19.46
CA ASP A 179 -11.38 5.85 -20.20
C ASP A 179 -9.92 6.04 -19.73
N GLY A 180 -9.39 5.08 -18.95
CA GLY A 180 -7.96 5.01 -18.58
C GLY A 180 -7.57 5.73 -17.29
N TYR A 181 -8.53 6.13 -16.46
CA TYR A 181 -8.32 6.82 -15.19
C TYR A 181 -9.06 6.10 -14.02
N PRO A 182 -8.56 4.96 -13.52
CA PRO A 182 -9.26 4.20 -12.49
C PRO A 182 -9.26 4.93 -11.13
N VAL A 183 -10.44 5.31 -10.65
CA VAL A 183 -10.64 5.92 -9.32
C VAL A 183 -11.75 5.20 -8.57
N GLN A 184 -11.50 4.83 -7.32
CA GLN A 184 -12.50 4.18 -6.47
C GLN A 184 -13.65 5.13 -6.09
N GLN A 185 -14.88 4.60 -6.01
CA GLN A 185 -16.08 5.38 -5.64
C GLN A 185 -15.91 6.10 -4.29
N SER A 186 -15.28 5.47 -3.29
CA SER A 186 -15.05 6.09 -1.99
C SER A 186 -14.13 7.32 -2.09
N HIS A 187 -13.21 7.33 -3.04
CA HIS A 187 -12.31 8.46 -3.28
C HIS A 187 -13.03 9.59 -4.02
N ILE A 188 -13.85 9.26 -5.02
CA ILE A 188 -14.74 10.22 -5.71
C ILE A 188 -15.64 10.95 -4.70
N SER A 189 -16.25 10.21 -3.78
CA SER A 189 -17.10 10.79 -2.73
C SER A 189 -16.34 11.81 -1.87
N ARG A 190 -15.11 11.49 -1.44
CA ARG A 190 -14.25 12.40 -0.67
C ARG A 190 -13.81 13.63 -1.48
N MET A 191 -13.51 13.45 -2.77
CA MET A 191 -13.16 14.55 -3.67
C MET A 191 -14.33 15.51 -3.84
N ALA A 192 -15.54 14.99 -4.05
CA ALA A 192 -16.75 15.78 -4.15
C ALA A 192 -17.04 16.54 -2.85
N ASP A 193 -16.91 15.88 -1.68
CA ASP A 193 -17.06 16.52 -0.37
C ASP A 193 -16.03 17.67 -0.19
N ALA A 194 -14.77 17.46 -0.58
CA ALA A 194 -13.73 18.49 -0.49
C ALA A 194 -14.01 19.69 -1.40
N VAL A 195 -14.43 19.45 -2.65
CA VAL A 195 -14.79 20.52 -3.60
C VAL A 195 -16.01 21.30 -3.12
N ARG A 196 -16.98 20.62 -2.51
CA ARG A 196 -18.23 21.25 -2.06
C ARG A 196 -18.07 22.04 -0.76
N TYR A 197 -17.36 21.49 0.23
CA TYR A 197 -17.36 22.05 1.59
C TYR A 197 -16.03 22.66 2.03
N LEU A 198 -14.89 22.17 1.53
CA LEU A 198 -13.57 22.65 1.96
C LEU A 198 -13.01 23.71 1.03
N LEU A 199 -13.17 23.54 -0.28
CA LEU A 199 -12.67 24.48 -1.30
C LEU A 199 -13.21 25.91 -1.15
N PRO A 200 -14.50 26.14 -0.83
CA PRO A 200 -14.99 27.50 -0.61
C PRO A 200 -14.37 28.19 0.61
N ALA A 201 -13.93 27.42 1.62
CA ALA A 201 -13.45 27.95 2.89
C ALA A 201 -11.92 28.07 2.96
N ILE A 202 -11.17 27.06 2.51
CA ILE A 202 -9.69 26.99 2.61
C ILE A 202 -8.99 26.77 1.25
N PRO A 203 -9.24 27.62 0.23
CA PRO A 203 -8.65 27.43 -1.09
C PRO A 203 -7.12 27.52 -1.06
N THR A 204 -6.53 28.46 -0.32
CA THR A 204 -5.08 28.69 -0.29
C THR A 204 -4.35 27.46 0.25
N VAL A 205 -4.82 26.90 1.36
CA VAL A 205 -4.26 25.69 1.99
C VAL A 205 -4.40 24.46 1.08
N LEU A 206 -5.57 24.27 0.46
CA LEU A 206 -5.82 23.13 -0.44
C LEU A 206 -4.90 23.16 -1.66
N TYR A 207 -4.78 24.32 -2.33
CA TYR A 207 -3.86 24.43 -3.46
C TYR A 207 -2.40 24.43 -3.03
N ALA A 208 -2.07 24.81 -1.79
CA ALA A 208 -0.71 24.66 -1.22
C ALA A 208 -0.29 23.19 -1.03
N GLY A 209 -1.20 22.24 -1.24
CA GLY A 209 -0.88 20.81 -1.24
C GLY A 209 -1.29 20.12 0.05
N LEU A 210 -2.35 20.60 0.71
CA LEU A 210 -2.91 19.93 1.89
C LEU A 210 -3.10 18.43 1.59
N GLY A 211 -2.42 17.61 2.40
CA GLY A 211 -2.34 16.18 2.18
C GLY A 211 -3.70 15.49 2.30
N ARG A 212 -3.86 14.36 1.60
CA ARG A 212 -5.08 13.53 1.59
C ARG A 212 -5.58 13.21 3.00
N HIS A 213 -4.69 12.81 3.91
CA HIS A 213 -5.06 12.47 5.29
C HIS A 213 -5.69 13.65 6.05
N GLN A 214 -5.22 14.87 5.82
CA GLN A 214 -5.79 16.06 6.46
C GLN A 214 -7.17 16.37 5.88
N VAL A 215 -7.34 16.29 4.55
CA VAL A 215 -8.65 16.45 3.90
C VAL A 215 -9.67 15.41 4.39
N GLU A 216 -9.23 14.16 4.54
CA GLU A 216 -10.05 13.08 5.10
C GLU A 216 -10.44 13.35 6.56
N ARG A 217 -9.50 13.81 7.38
CA ARG A 217 -9.76 14.20 8.78
C ARG A 217 -10.78 15.33 8.86
N LEU A 218 -10.64 16.38 8.04
CA LEU A 218 -11.60 17.49 8.00
C LEU A 218 -12.99 17.03 7.56
N SER A 219 -13.08 16.14 6.58
CA SER A 219 -14.37 15.58 6.14
C SER A 219 -15.06 14.76 7.24
N VAL A 220 -14.30 13.97 8.01
CA VAL A 220 -14.83 13.20 9.15
C VAL A 220 -15.28 14.14 10.26
N MET A 221 -14.45 15.12 10.61
CA MET A 221 -14.75 16.13 11.63
C MET A 221 -15.99 16.95 11.27
N ARG A 222 -16.15 17.38 10.00
CA ARG A 222 -17.36 18.05 9.52
C ARG A 222 -18.59 17.19 9.78
N LYS A 223 -18.57 15.90 9.41
CA LYS A 223 -19.71 14.99 9.60
C LYS A 223 -20.04 14.74 11.08
N ALA A 224 -19.03 14.70 11.95
CA ALA A 224 -19.25 14.62 13.40
C ALA A 224 -19.88 15.91 13.93
N CYS A 225 -19.31 17.06 13.56
CA CYS A 225 -19.79 18.40 13.92
C CYS A 225 -21.23 18.63 13.44
N GLU A 226 -21.57 18.25 12.21
CA GLU A 226 -22.91 18.34 11.61
C GLU A 226 -23.95 17.56 12.42
N ARG A 227 -23.61 16.34 12.86
CA ARG A 227 -24.52 15.53 13.69
C ARG A 227 -24.71 16.10 15.08
N THR A 228 -23.64 16.57 15.71
CA THR A 228 -23.71 17.23 17.02
C THR A 228 -24.54 18.50 16.91
N TRP A 229 -24.33 19.30 15.87
CA TRP A 229 -25.14 20.47 15.55
C TRP A 229 -26.61 20.11 15.39
N GLU A 230 -26.95 19.13 14.55
CA GLU A 230 -28.33 18.66 14.36
C GLU A 230 -28.97 18.14 15.65
N HIS A 231 -28.20 17.54 16.55
CA HIS A 231 -28.71 17.05 17.83
C HIS A 231 -29.14 18.19 18.74
N TYR A 232 -28.30 19.22 18.89
CA TYR A 232 -28.52 20.32 19.82
C TYR A 232 -29.29 21.51 19.23
N ALA A 233 -29.27 21.67 17.90
CA ALA A 233 -30.04 22.68 17.19
C ALA A 233 -31.54 22.32 17.07
N LYS A 234 -31.92 21.05 17.31
CA LYS A 234 -33.32 20.60 17.28
C LYS A 234 -34.19 21.45 18.20
N GLY A 235 -35.15 22.16 17.59
CA GLY A 235 -36.10 23.02 18.31
C GLY A 235 -35.60 24.43 18.62
N ARG A 236 -34.43 24.83 18.11
CA ARG A 236 -33.87 26.19 18.23
C ARG A 236 -33.86 26.89 16.87
N SER A 237 -34.20 28.18 16.86
CA SER A 237 -34.02 29.02 15.67
C SER A 237 -32.63 29.65 15.74
N LEU A 238 -31.67 29.05 15.04
CA LEU A 238 -30.32 29.60 14.91
C LEU A 238 -30.31 30.63 13.77
N ILE A 239 -29.37 31.58 13.84
CA ILE A 239 -29.25 32.69 12.87
C ILE A 239 -28.60 32.21 11.55
N GLN A 240 -27.72 31.21 11.64
CA GLN A 240 -26.99 30.63 10.52
C GLN A 240 -27.22 29.13 10.42
N ASP A 241 -27.08 28.58 9.22
CA ASP A 241 -27.07 27.14 9.01
C ASP A 241 -25.69 26.54 9.34
N PHE A 242 -25.62 25.20 9.38
CA PHE A 242 -24.38 24.50 9.71
C PHE A 242 -23.29 24.70 8.65
N ASP A 243 -23.67 24.75 7.37
CA ASP A 243 -22.70 24.83 6.26
C ASP A 243 -22.01 26.21 6.24
N GLU A 244 -22.77 27.29 6.47
CA GLU A 244 -22.26 28.66 6.63
C GLU A 244 -21.35 28.75 7.87
N PHE A 245 -21.81 28.22 9.01
CA PHE A 245 -21.00 28.15 10.24
C PHE A 245 -19.66 27.44 10.03
N PHE A 246 -19.71 26.23 9.48
CA PHE A 246 -18.51 25.43 9.27
C PHE A 246 -17.53 26.13 8.33
N GLN A 247 -18.03 26.74 7.25
CA GLN A 247 -17.19 27.47 6.30
C GLN A 247 -16.60 28.75 6.91
N GLU A 248 -17.37 29.49 7.70
CA GLU A 248 -16.89 30.70 8.39
C GLU A 248 -15.74 30.37 9.35
N VAL A 249 -15.92 29.37 10.22
CA VAL A 249 -14.86 28.90 11.13
C VAL A 249 -13.64 28.44 10.36
N LEU A 250 -13.85 27.58 9.35
CA LEU A 250 -12.75 27.00 8.58
C LEU A 250 -11.98 28.06 7.78
N SER A 251 -12.63 29.13 7.32
CA SER A 251 -11.99 30.23 6.56
C SER A 251 -10.93 30.98 7.35
N GLN A 252 -11.02 30.99 8.68
CA GLN A 252 -10.00 31.61 9.56
C GLN A 252 -8.65 30.89 9.48
N PHE A 253 -8.66 29.64 9.00
CA PHE A 253 -7.49 28.78 8.87
C PHE A 253 -6.95 28.73 7.43
N ASP A 254 -7.42 29.58 6.50
CA ASP A 254 -6.86 29.68 5.14
C ASP A 254 -5.54 30.47 5.09
N VAL A 255 -4.61 30.12 5.97
CA VAL A 255 -3.26 30.71 6.09
C VAL A 255 -2.22 29.74 5.48
N GLN A 256 -0.92 30.04 5.51
CA GLN A 256 0.12 29.17 4.94
C GLN A 256 -0.03 27.70 5.40
N ALA A 257 0.10 26.75 4.46
CA ALA A 257 -0.20 25.34 4.72
C ALA A 257 0.65 24.69 5.82
N ASP A 258 1.87 25.19 6.06
CA ASP A 258 2.78 24.68 7.08
C ASP A 258 2.30 24.95 8.52
N GLU A 259 1.34 25.86 8.70
CA GLU A 259 0.74 26.20 10.00
C GLU A 259 -0.63 25.54 10.22
N PHE A 260 -1.12 24.77 9.24
CA PHE A 260 -2.46 24.18 9.31
C PHE A 260 -2.53 23.08 10.39
N SER A 261 -3.37 23.30 11.41
CA SER A 261 -3.61 22.33 12.47
C SER A 261 -5.09 21.96 12.57
N ALA A 262 -5.40 20.72 12.18
CA ALA A 262 -6.74 20.16 12.30
C ALA A 262 -7.27 20.14 13.76
N GLN A 263 -6.37 20.09 14.75
CA GLN A 263 -6.75 20.18 16.15
C GLN A 263 -7.23 21.59 16.54
N ARG A 264 -6.55 22.64 16.06
CA ARG A 264 -7.02 24.01 16.30
C ARG A 264 -8.36 24.29 15.63
N VAL A 265 -8.57 23.74 14.43
CA VAL A 265 -9.88 23.81 13.75
C VAL A 265 -10.95 23.12 14.60
N GLN A 266 -10.65 21.96 15.18
CA GLN A 266 -11.56 21.25 16.06
C GLN A 266 -11.93 22.07 17.31
N ASP A 267 -10.91 22.63 17.99
CA ASP A 267 -11.10 23.42 19.21
C ASP A 267 -11.95 24.69 18.90
N GLU A 268 -11.70 25.36 17.77
CA GLU A 268 -12.46 26.54 17.36
C GLU A 268 -13.91 26.20 16.97
N LEU A 269 -14.14 25.08 16.27
CA LEU A 269 -15.48 24.59 15.96
C LEU A 269 -16.27 24.33 17.25
N ILE A 270 -15.67 23.65 18.23
CA ILE A 270 -16.33 23.36 19.52
C ILE A 270 -16.57 24.67 20.29
N GLY A 271 -15.58 25.57 20.34
CA GLY A 271 -15.68 26.85 21.03
C GLY A 271 -16.84 27.71 20.53
N GLN A 272 -16.95 27.89 19.21
CA GLN A 272 -18.06 28.67 18.64
C GLN A 272 -19.40 27.94 18.72
N MET A 273 -19.42 26.60 18.64
CA MET A 273 -20.62 25.82 18.92
C MET A 273 -21.11 25.99 20.36
N THR A 274 -20.20 26.10 21.35
CA THR A 274 -20.56 26.38 22.74
C THR A 274 -21.29 27.71 22.87
N GLU A 275 -20.82 28.76 22.19
CA GLU A 275 -21.47 30.07 22.21
C GLU A 275 -22.85 30.06 21.52
N LEU A 276 -22.96 29.41 20.36
CA LEU A 276 -24.19 29.39 19.56
C LEU A 276 -25.26 28.45 20.13
N LEU A 277 -24.84 27.30 20.66
CA LEU A 277 -25.74 26.27 21.19
C LEU A 277 -25.91 26.35 22.70
N GLY A 278 -25.12 27.16 23.41
CA GLY A 278 -25.16 27.27 24.88
C GLY A 278 -24.93 25.93 25.58
N VAL A 279 -24.12 25.05 24.97
CA VAL A 279 -23.74 23.73 25.51
C VAL A 279 -22.30 23.82 25.97
N ASP A 280 -22.00 23.19 27.11
CA ASP A 280 -20.65 23.17 27.67
C ASP A 280 -19.62 22.55 26.70
N TYR A 281 -18.41 23.09 26.72
CA TYR A 281 -17.30 22.68 25.85
C TYR A 281 -16.99 21.19 25.99
N ASP A 282 -16.92 20.68 27.23
CA ASP A 282 -16.52 19.29 27.49
C ASP A 282 -17.57 18.31 26.97
N VAL A 283 -18.85 18.69 27.02
CA VAL A 283 -19.97 17.89 26.50
C VAL A 283 -19.89 17.81 24.97
N LEU A 284 -19.69 18.95 24.30
CA LEU A 284 -19.57 18.97 22.84
C LEU A 284 -18.30 18.25 22.34
N ALA A 285 -17.19 18.39 23.06
CA ALA A 285 -15.94 17.70 22.75
C ALA A 285 -16.09 16.18 22.87
N LEU A 286 -16.78 15.70 23.91
CA LEU A 286 -17.06 14.28 24.11
C LEU A 286 -17.99 13.73 23.00
N ASP A 287 -19.06 14.45 22.66
CA ASP A 287 -20.00 14.03 21.62
C ASP A 287 -19.37 14.00 20.22
N MET A 288 -18.49 14.96 19.91
CA MET A 288 -17.74 14.98 18.66
C MET A 288 -16.75 13.80 18.59
N THR A 289 -15.99 13.53 19.66
CA THR A 289 -15.02 12.42 19.68
C THR A 289 -15.70 11.04 19.65
N GLU A 290 -16.83 10.87 20.35
CA GLU A 290 -17.65 9.67 20.24
C GLU A 290 -18.19 9.46 18.83
N SER A 291 -18.65 10.53 18.17
CA SER A 291 -19.16 10.49 16.80
C SER A 291 -18.07 10.14 15.79
N GLU A 292 -16.85 10.67 15.96
CA GLU A 292 -15.69 10.30 15.16
C GLU A 292 -15.29 8.84 15.37
N ASN A 293 -15.25 8.37 16.61
CA ASN A 293 -14.93 6.97 16.94
C ASN A 293 -15.98 6.00 16.40
N ARG A 294 -17.27 6.35 16.49
CA ARG A 294 -18.37 5.55 15.92
C ARG A 294 -18.29 5.53 14.39
N GLN A 295 -17.96 6.65 13.75
CA GLN A 295 -17.73 6.71 12.30
C GLN A 295 -16.52 5.85 11.87
N ARG A 296 -15.41 5.92 12.61
CA ARG A 296 -14.24 5.06 12.38
C ARG A 296 -14.58 3.58 12.56
N ALA A 297 -15.35 3.24 13.60
CA ALA A 297 -15.77 1.87 13.86
C ALA A 297 -16.72 1.31 12.77
N LEU A 298 -17.59 2.15 12.20
CA LEU A 298 -18.49 1.76 11.10
C LEU A 298 -17.78 1.65 9.73
N VAL A 299 -16.65 2.34 9.56
CA VAL A 299 -15.84 2.30 8.33
C VAL A 299 -14.76 1.20 8.41
N SER A 300 -14.43 0.73 9.62
CA SER A 300 -13.52 -0.40 9.85
C SER A 300 -14.27 -1.72 9.75
N GLU A 301 -13.61 -2.78 9.24
CA GLU A 301 -14.17 -4.13 9.27
C GLU A 301 -14.40 -4.59 10.74
N PRO A 302 -15.48 -5.32 11.03
CA PRO A 302 -15.81 -5.67 12.40
C PRO A 302 -14.80 -6.69 12.95
N ALA A 303 -14.12 -6.32 14.05
CA ALA A 303 -13.40 -7.28 14.87
C ALA A 303 -14.40 -8.25 15.54
N PRO A 304 -14.10 -9.56 15.64
CA PRO A 304 -14.99 -10.52 16.27
C PRO A 304 -15.17 -10.21 17.78
N PRO A 305 -16.37 -10.44 18.35
CA PRO A 305 -16.68 -10.00 19.71
C PRO A 305 -15.92 -10.82 20.75
N SER A 306 -15.25 -10.12 21.67
CA SER A 306 -14.65 -10.71 22.87
C SER A 306 -15.74 -11.08 23.88
N THR A 307 -15.59 -12.26 24.50
CA THR A 307 -16.52 -12.88 25.45
C THR A 307 -16.62 -12.07 26.77
N PRO A 308 -17.79 -11.95 27.42
CA PRO A 308 -17.95 -11.17 28.65
C PRO A 308 -17.34 -11.88 29.89
N PRO A 309 -16.90 -11.13 30.93
CA PRO A 309 -16.29 -11.69 32.12
C PRO A 309 -17.32 -12.26 33.09
N ALA A 310 -17.04 -13.45 33.64
CA ALA A 310 -17.86 -14.10 34.66
C ALA A 310 -17.35 -13.75 36.09
N LEU A 311 -18.28 -13.39 36.98
CA LEU A 311 -18.05 -13.10 38.40
C LEU A 311 -17.84 -14.42 39.21
N PRO A 312 -17.05 -14.41 40.29
CA PRO A 312 -16.77 -15.62 41.09
C PRO A 312 -17.76 -15.81 42.25
N GLU A 313 -18.09 -17.07 42.56
CA GLU A 313 -18.76 -17.51 43.80
C GLU A 313 -17.84 -18.42 44.65
N PRO A 314 -18.07 -18.51 45.98
CA PRO A 314 -17.03 -18.80 46.97
C PRO A 314 -16.85 -20.28 47.35
N GLU A 315 -15.65 -20.57 47.87
CA GLU A 315 -15.14 -21.87 48.35
C GLU A 315 -15.82 -22.45 49.60
N ALA A 316 -15.74 -23.77 49.77
CA ALA A 316 -15.46 -24.41 51.07
C ALA A 316 -14.94 -25.87 50.98
N ILE A 317 -13.61 -26.04 51.12
CA ILE A 317 -12.86 -26.91 52.06
C ILE A 317 -13.09 -28.45 52.11
N ALA A 318 -12.11 -29.16 51.50
CA ALA A 318 -11.16 -30.19 52.01
C ALA A 318 -11.56 -31.43 52.85
N ARG A 319 -11.19 -32.64 52.37
CA ARG A 319 -10.13 -33.60 52.87
C ARG A 319 -10.39 -35.12 52.60
N PRO A 320 -9.34 -35.98 52.59
CA PRO A 320 -9.25 -37.29 51.89
C PRO A 320 -8.94 -38.49 52.86
N PRO A 321 -8.29 -39.63 52.49
CA PRO A 321 -8.37 -40.61 51.36
C PRO A 321 -8.45 -42.12 51.79
N ALA A 322 -8.60 -43.08 50.84
CA ALA A 322 -7.77 -44.31 50.60
C ALA A 322 -8.52 -45.60 50.12
N ASP A 323 -8.04 -46.15 48.98
CA ASP A 323 -7.93 -47.56 48.47
C ASP A 323 -9.12 -48.57 48.52
N THR A 324 -9.51 -49.33 47.47
CA THR A 324 -8.75 -50.25 46.59
C THR A 324 -9.58 -50.76 45.36
N ALA A 325 -9.03 -50.67 44.13
CA ALA A 325 -9.03 -51.61 42.96
C ALA A 325 -10.36 -52.15 42.26
N PRO A 326 -10.31 -52.77 41.04
CA PRO A 326 -10.81 -52.26 39.75
C PRO A 326 -11.75 -53.30 39.02
N PRO A 327 -11.93 -53.40 37.66
CA PRO A 327 -11.69 -52.52 36.49
C PRO A 327 -13.03 -52.21 35.74
N ALA A 328 -13.16 -51.51 34.61
CA ALA A 328 -12.40 -51.54 33.36
C ALA A 328 -12.81 -50.40 32.39
N ALA A 329 -12.01 -50.33 31.32
CA ALA A 329 -12.17 -49.62 30.06
C ALA A 329 -11.64 -48.18 30.01
N ARG A 330 -10.55 -48.11 29.25
CA ARG A 330 -9.62 -47.02 29.02
C ARG A 330 -10.23 -45.77 28.36
N PRO A 331 -9.55 -44.64 28.52
CA PRO A 331 -10.21 -43.36 28.47
C PRO A 331 -9.43 -42.32 27.62
N THR A 332 -10.00 -41.12 27.52
CA THR A 332 -9.38 -39.80 27.82
C THR A 332 -8.07 -39.34 27.15
N ALA A 333 -7.74 -38.05 27.02
CA ALA A 333 -8.42 -36.77 27.26
C ALA A 333 -7.42 -35.61 26.99
N THR A 334 -7.93 -34.37 27.06
CA THR A 334 -7.30 -33.25 27.81
C THR A 334 -6.52 -33.73 29.06
N PRO A 335 -5.43 -33.10 29.52
CA PRO A 335 -5.51 -31.91 30.40
C PRO A 335 -4.29 -30.96 30.23
N SER A 336 -4.32 -29.65 30.53
CA SER A 336 -4.62 -28.89 31.76
C SER A 336 -3.64 -29.11 32.93
N THR A 337 -2.72 -28.15 33.05
CA THR A 337 -2.34 -27.33 34.23
C THR A 337 -1.66 -27.92 35.47
N GLY A 338 -0.75 -27.10 36.01
CA GLY A 338 -0.09 -27.21 37.32
C GLY A 338 1.28 -26.52 37.24
N GLU A 339 1.33 -25.18 37.33
CA GLU A 339 1.57 -24.42 38.57
C GLU A 339 3.03 -24.39 39.02
N SER A 340 3.64 -23.19 39.00
CA SER A 340 4.35 -22.61 40.13
C SER A 340 5.02 -21.29 39.70
N ASP A 341 4.61 -20.25 40.43
CA ASP A 341 5.40 -19.10 40.89
C ASP A 341 5.90 -18.02 39.90
N ALA A 342 5.16 -16.91 39.96
CA ALA A 342 5.67 -15.57 40.29
C ALA A 342 6.97 -15.11 39.61
N ASP A 343 6.87 -14.17 38.67
CA ASP A 343 7.13 -12.76 39.02
C ASP A 343 6.65 -11.77 37.95
N ALA A 344 6.23 -10.61 38.45
CA ALA A 344 6.10 -9.30 37.80
C ALA A 344 5.76 -9.18 36.30
N SER A 345 4.50 -8.80 36.07
CA SER A 345 4.07 -7.92 35.00
C SER A 345 4.86 -6.61 34.98
N HIS A 346 5.86 -6.51 34.12
CA HIS A 346 6.37 -5.22 33.64
C HIS A 346 5.58 -4.79 32.40
N SER A 347 4.38 -4.26 32.61
CA SER A 347 3.85 -3.22 31.73
C SER A 347 4.54 -1.91 32.11
N GLY A 348 5.79 -1.78 31.68
CA GLY A 348 6.52 -0.52 31.73
C GLY A 348 6.24 0.21 30.42
N ALA A 349 5.84 1.47 30.49
CA ALA A 349 5.94 2.37 29.35
C ALA A 349 7.38 2.31 28.81
N VAL A 350 7.58 1.61 27.70
CA VAL A 350 8.91 1.39 27.13
C VAL A 350 9.34 2.69 26.45
N SER A 351 10.44 3.25 26.93
CA SER A 351 11.07 4.40 26.29
C SER A 351 11.51 4.02 24.87
N PRO A 352 11.45 4.94 23.88
CA PRO A 352 11.78 4.67 22.47
C PRO A 352 13.20 4.15 22.21
N ALA A 353 14.06 4.11 23.25
CA ALA A 353 15.40 3.55 23.20
C ALA A 353 15.45 2.00 23.27
N ALA A 354 14.50 1.32 23.93
CA ALA A 354 14.55 -0.15 24.06
C ALA A 354 14.04 -0.88 22.80
N ASP A 355 13.10 -0.27 22.09
CA ASP A 355 12.60 -0.75 20.79
C ASP A 355 13.70 -0.77 19.73
N GLY A 356 14.63 0.20 19.77
CA GLY A 356 15.79 0.24 18.89
C GLY A 356 16.76 -0.94 19.06
N ASP A 357 16.92 -1.44 20.29
CA ASP A 357 17.84 -2.55 20.60
C ASP A 357 17.25 -3.92 20.21
N LEU A 358 15.92 -4.07 20.30
CA LEU A 358 15.20 -5.23 19.79
C LEU A 358 15.18 -5.28 18.26
N LEU A 359 15.05 -4.13 17.60
CA LEU A 359 15.15 -4.00 16.13
C LEU A 359 16.51 -4.47 15.61
N GLN A 360 17.60 -4.04 16.24
CA GLN A 360 18.95 -4.42 15.83
C GLN A 360 19.19 -5.94 15.92
N LYS A 361 18.58 -6.62 16.91
CA LYS A 361 18.71 -8.08 17.09
C LYS A 361 18.05 -8.91 16.00
N HIS A 362 17.18 -8.30 15.19
CA HIS A 362 16.51 -8.95 14.06
C HIS A 362 17.19 -8.65 12.71
N ILE A 363 18.18 -7.78 12.68
CA ILE A 363 18.95 -7.45 11.48
C ILE A 363 20.13 -8.42 11.37
N VAL A 364 19.99 -9.46 10.53
CA VAL A 364 21.06 -10.44 10.27
C VAL A 364 22.21 -9.82 9.45
N SER A 365 21.86 -8.95 8.50
CA SER A 365 22.78 -8.10 7.75
C SER A 365 21.99 -6.87 7.30
N PRO A 366 22.52 -5.64 7.44
CA PRO A 366 21.86 -4.46 6.92
C PRO A 366 21.81 -4.59 5.40
N ALA A 367 20.64 -4.93 4.87
CA ALA A 367 20.39 -4.82 3.44
C ALA A 367 20.40 -3.33 3.10
N PRO A 368 21.17 -2.87 2.09
CA PRO A 368 21.02 -1.53 1.58
C PRO A 368 19.69 -1.47 0.83
N THR A 369 18.57 -1.36 1.55
CA THR A 369 17.33 -0.89 0.96
C THR A 369 17.58 0.57 0.64
N THR A 370 18.07 0.84 -0.58
CA THR A 370 18.14 2.22 -1.07
C THR A 370 16.74 2.81 -0.94
N GLU A 371 16.61 4.05 -0.47
CA GLU A 371 15.32 4.76 -0.36
C GLU A 371 14.49 4.64 -1.65
N ARG A 372 15.19 4.52 -2.79
CA ARG A 372 14.63 4.26 -4.11
C ARG A 372 13.88 2.92 -4.20
N LEU A 373 14.43 1.82 -3.69
CA LEU A 373 13.80 0.49 -3.74
C LEU A 373 12.56 0.44 -2.85
N GLU A 374 12.60 1.06 -1.67
CA GLU A 374 11.42 1.21 -0.81
C GLU A 374 10.37 2.10 -1.47
N SER A 375 10.78 3.20 -2.11
CA SER A 375 9.85 4.07 -2.85
C SER A 375 9.17 3.34 -4.01
N ILE A 376 9.91 2.44 -4.68
CA ILE A 376 9.37 1.61 -5.78
C ILE A 376 8.41 0.55 -5.22
N GLN A 377 8.73 -0.10 -4.10
CA GLN A 377 7.84 -1.06 -3.47
C GLN A 377 6.55 -0.41 -2.94
N ARG A 378 6.64 0.81 -2.35
CA ARG A 378 5.47 1.60 -1.95
C ARG A 378 4.63 1.98 -3.17
N MET A 379 5.27 2.45 -4.25
CA MET A 379 4.60 2.82 -5.49
C MET A 379 3.91 1.63 -6.18
N VAL A 380 4.51 0.43 -6.13
CA VAL A 380 3.95 -0.80 -6.70
C VAL A 380 2.78 -1.33 -5.84
N ALA A 381 2.91 -1.30 -4.50
CA ALA A 381 1.81 -1.66 -3.59
C ALA A 381 0.60 -0.71 -3.76
N ASP A 382 0.85 0.60 -3.87
CA ASP A 382 -0.18 1.62 -4.12
C ASP A 382 -0.87 1.44 -5.49
N GLN A 383 -0.17 0.94 -6.51
CA GLN A 383 -0.72 0.69 -7.84
C GLN A 383 -1.53 -0.62 -7.95
N LEU A 384 -1.16 -1.66 -7.21
CA LEU A 384 -1.81 -2.98 -7.24
C LEU A 384 -2.91 -3.14 -6.18
N GLY A 385 -2.97 -2.24 -5.19
CA GLY A 385 -3.89 -2.33 -4.06
C GLY A 385 -3.47 -3.36 -3.00
N ASP A 386 -2.22 -3.83 -3.06
CA ASP A 386 -1.64 -4.67 -2.01
C ASP A 386 -1.31 -3.80 -0.78
N ALA A 387 -1.42 -4.38 0.41
CA ALA A 387 -0.98 -3.69 1.63
C ALA A 387 0.51 -3.32 1.47
N LEU A 388 0.88 -2.07 1.76
CA LEU A 388 2.28 -1.63 1.85
C LEU A 388 3.07 -2.71 2.62
N PRO A 389 4.25 -3.18 2.13
CA PRO A 389 5.13 -3.98 2.96
C PRO A 389 5.36 -3.17 4.23
N HIS A 390 4.83 -3.62 5.37
CA HIS A 390 4.84 -2.73 6.53
C HIS A 390 6.30 -2.46 6.90
N ASP A 391 6.54 -1.23 7.35
CA ASP A 391 7.87 -0.75 7.71
C ASP A 391 8.61 -1.83 8.50
N PHE A 392 9.83 -2.18 8.09
CA PHE A 392 10.61 -3.24 8.73
C PHE A 392 10.69 -2.98 10.24
N SER A 393 10.80 -1.71 10.66
CA SER A 393 10.77 -1.34 12.08
C SER A 393 9.47 -1.70 12.78
N ALA A 394 8.33 -1.42 12.15
CA ALA A 394 7.02 -1.73 12.71
C ALA A 394 6.75 -3.24 12.71
N ASN A 395 7.12 -3.94 11.63
CA ASN A 395 6.88 -5.38 11.45
C ASN A 395 7.80 -6.29 12.27
N VAL A 396 9.03 -5.86 12.52
CA VAL A 396 9.99 -6.63 13.33
C VAL A 396 9.61 -6.58 14.80
N LEU A 397 9.16 -5.42 15.30
CA LEU A 397 8.74 -5.26 16.69
C LEU A 397 7.32 -5.76 16.96
N GLN A 398 6.46 -5.78 15.94
CA GLN A 398 5.18 -6.49 15.99
C GLN A 398 5.31 -7.99 15.70
N SER A 399 6.47 -8.41 15.14
CA SER A 399 6.89 -9.76 14.75
C SER A 399 5.91 -10.53 13.85
N ILE A 400 6.38 -10.96 12.68
CA ILE A 400 5.68 -11.87 11.77
C ILE A 400 5.19 -13.10 12.56
N PRO A 401 3.89 -13.28 12.83
CA PRO A 401 3.42 -14.34 13.71
C PRO A 401 3.44 -15.65 12.93
N VAL A 402 4.52 -16.43 13.08
CA VAL A 402 4.51 -17.83 12.68
C VAL A 402 4.15 -18.64 13.92
N GLN A 403 2.88 -18.62 14.30
CA GLN A 403 2.40 -19.44 15.41
C GLN A 403 2.41 -20.92 14.99
N ALA A 404 3.54 -21.58 15.21
CA ALA A 404 3.66 -23.02 15.06
C ALA A 404 3.31 -23.68 16.41
N GLY A 405 2.17 -24.36 16.48
CA GLY A 405 1.73 -25.11 17.66
C GLY A 405 2.57 -26.36 17.94
N GLY A 406 2.48 -26.89 19.15
CA GLY A 406 3.25 -28.05 19.64
C GLY A 406 3.30 -28.06 21.16
N LEU A 407 4.11 -28.93 21.76
CA LEU A 407 4.42 -28.82 23.19
C LEU A 407 5.26 -27.56 23.45
N TYR A 408 6.05 -27.13 22.46
CA TYR A 408 6.88 -25.93 22.51
C TYR A 408 6.47 -24.95 21.41
N PRO A 409 5.52 -24.04 21.68
CA PRO A 409 5.06 -23.09 20.68
C PRO A 409 6.16 -22.10 20.28
N ILE A 410 6.24 -21.78 19.00
CA ILE A 410 7.18 -20.80 18.45
C ILE A 410 6.37 -19.53 18.13
N SER A 411 6.77 -18.42 18.74
CA SER A 411 6.23 -17.09 18.41
C SER A 411 7.18 -16.30 17.51
N ASP A 412 8.49 -16.58 17.56
CA ASP A 412 9.51 -15.93 16.75
C ASP A 412 10.63 -16.92 16.40
N VAL A 413 11.02 -16.98 15.13
CA VAL A 413 12.09 -17.87 14.64
C VAL A 413 13.49 -17.34 14.98
N TRP A 414 13.68 -16.02 14.99
CA TRP A 414 14.99 -15.35 15.04
C TRP A 414 15.35 -14.80 16.41
N TYR A 415 14.37 -14.24 17.14
CA TYR A 415 14.57 -13.67 18.46
C TYR A 415 14.86 -14.77 19.50
N ILE A 416 15.94 -14.62 20.25
CA ILE A 416 16.29 -15.51 21.35
C ILE A 416 16.18 -14.69 22.64
N ALA A 417 15.24 -15.10 23.50
CA ALA A 417 15.05 -14.44 24.79
C ALA A 417 16.32 -14.62 25.65
N PRO A 418 16.73 -13.60 26.44
CA PRO A 418 17.92 -13.70 27.28
C PRO A 418 17.95 -14.90 28.21
N GLY A 419 16.79 -15.34 28.73
CA GLY A 419 16.69 -16.53 29.58
C GLY A 419 16.93 -17.86 28.85
N LEU A 420 16.80 -17.89 27.52
CA LEU A 420 17.07 -19.05 26.67
C LEU A 420 18.52 -19.06 26.15
N ASP A 421 19.23 -17.93 26.20
CA ASP A 421 20.53 -17.72 25.55
C ASP A 421 21.71 -18.28 26.38
N THR A 422 21.59 -19.52 26.86
CA THR A 422 22.69 -20.27 27.50
C THR A 422 22.87 -21.64 26.83
N PRO A 423 24.10 -22.20 26.79
CA PRO A 423 24.35 -23.45 26.10
C PRO A 423 23.44 -24.61 26.52
N GLU A 424 23.18 -24.75 27.82
CA GLU A 424 22.34 -25.82 28.38
C GLU A 424 20.89 -25.69 27.91
N HIS A 425 20.30 -24.49 28.00
CA HIS A 425 18.92 -24.27 27.59
C HIS A 425 18.76 -24.39 26.07
N LEU A 426 19.72 -23.88 25.29
CA LEU A 426 19.70 -24.03 23.83
C LEU A 426 19.71 -25.50 23.41
N ARG A 427 20.55 -26.34 24.04
CA ARG A 427 20.63 -27.79 23.77
C ARG A 427 19.30 -28.50 24.05
N ILE A 428 18.66 -28.18 25.18
CA ILE A 428 17.36 -28.73 25.57
C ILE A 428 16.30 -28.40 24.51
N HIS A 429 16.20 -27.13 24.13
CA HIS A 429 15.20 -26.69 23.15
C HIS A 429 15.47 -27.23 21.73
N VAL A 430 16.73 -27.33 21.31
CA VAL A 430 17.11 -27.97 20.04
C VAL A 430 16.67 -29.44 20.01
N ALA A 431 16.89 -30.19 21.09
CA ALA A 431 16.47 -31.58 21.20
C ALA A 431 14.93 -31.75 21.17
N GLN A 432 14.22 -30.85 21.85
CA GLN A 432 12.75 -30.81 21.85
C GLN A 432 12.19 -30.60 20.44
N PHE A 433 12.72 -29.63 19.67
CA PHE A 433 12.28 -29.42 18.29
C PHE A 433 12.63 -30.60 17.38
N ALA A 434 13.81 -31.21 17.54
CA ALA A 434 14.17 -32.41 16.79
C ALA A 434 13.19 -33.55 17.04
N ARG A 435 12.75 -33.74 18.29
CA ARG A 435 11.77 -34.74 18.68
C ARG A 435 10.39 -34.46 18.08
N GLU A 436 9.92 -33.21 18.11
CA GLU A 436 8.63 -32.86 17.52
C GLU A 436 8.60 -33.04 16.00
N ILE A 437 9.68 -32.67 15.30
CA ILE A 437 9.82 -32.94 13.85
C ILE A 437 9.81 -34.45 13.58
N ALA A 438 10.50 -35.22 14.42
CA ALA A 438 10.56 -36.67 14.31
C ALA A 438 9.19 -37.33 14.57
N VAL A 439 8.38 -36.82 15.52
CA VAL A 439 7.03 -37.33 15.82
C VAL A 439 6.11 -37.25 14.61
N GLU A 440 6.19 -36.19 13.80
CA GLU A 440 5.36 -36.05 12.59
C GLU A 440 5.58 -37.18 11.58
N ALA A 441 6.76 -37.79 11.59
CA ALA A 441 7.11 -38.91 10.71
C ALA A 441 7.13 -40.26 11.44
N ASP A 442 6.48 -40.37 12.61
CA ASP A 442 6.46 -41.56 13.48
C ASP A 442 7.85 -41.98 13.97
N LEU A 443 8.71 -41.01 14.30
CA LEU A 443 10.09 -41.22 14.70
C LEU A 443 10.52 -40.62 16.05
N GLY A 444 9.59 -40.10 16.87
CA GLY A 444 9.92 -39.42 18.13
C GLY A 444 10.85 -40.21 19.07
N GLU A 445 10.69 -41.53 19.13
CA GLU A 445 11.49 -42.45 19.98
C GLU A 445 12.95 -42.63 19.52
N CYS A 446 13.27 -42.16 18.31
CA CYS A 446 14.61 -42.27 17.73
C CYS A 446 15.51 -41.09 18.09
N ILE A 447 14.99 -40.07 18.78
CA ILE A 447 15.74 -38.90 19.21
C ILE A 447 16.15 -39.05 20.67
N ASN A 448 17.46 -38.95 20.93
CA ASN A 448 18.02 -38.92 22.28
C ASN A 448 18.58 -37.56 22.59
N ASP A 449 18.28 -37.08 23.79
CA ASP A 449 18.89 -35.86 24.30
C ASP A 449 20.37 -36.15 24.63
N ARG A 450 21.24 -35.22 24.29
CA ARG A 450 22.68 -35.31 24.49
C ARG A 450 23.20 -34.02 25.13
N PRO A 451 24.09 -34.11 26.12
CA PRO A 451 24.72 -32.93 26.69
C PRO A 451 25.72 -32.29 25.71
N ASP A 452 26.18 -33.03 24.71
CA ASP A 452 27.18 -32.63 23.72
C ASP A 452 26.59 -32.39 22.31
N GLY A 453 27.41 -31.88 21.38
CA GLY A 453 26.98 -31.55 20.02
C GLY A 453 26.01 -30.36 19.99
N ILE A 454 24.83 -30.51 19.38
CA ILE A 454 23.77 -29.49 19.41
C ILE A 454 22.63 -29.82 20.37
N GLY A 455 22.72 -30.91 21.14
CA GLY A 455 21.72 -31.28 22.13
C GLY A 455 20.98 -32.59 21.88
N PHE A 456 21.15 -33.24 20.72
CA PHE A 456 20.51 -34.52 20.43
C PHE A 456 21.35 -35.44 19.52
N ALA A 457 20.93 -36.71 19.43
CA ALA A 457 21.38 -37.67 18.42
C ALA A 457 20.24 -38.61 17.99
N CYS A 458 20.33 -39.11 16.76
CA CYS A 458 19.45 -40.12 16.20
C CYS A 458 19.97 -41.54 16.50
N ARG A 459 19.06 -42.45 16.89
CA ARG A 459 19.33 -43.89 17.07
C ARG A 459 19.14 -44.68 15.78
N ALA A 460 19.98 -45.69 15.59
CA ALA A 460 19.78 -46.67 14.52
C ALA A 460 18.44 -47.39 14.66
N ARG A 461 17.81 -47.69 13.52
CA ARG A 461 16.47 -48.30 13.46
C ARG A 461 16.52 -49.75 13.05
N THR A 462 15.57 -50.53 13.57
CA THR A 462 15.38 -51.94 13.22
C THR A 462 14.33 -52.14 12.12
N THR A 463 13.46 -51.16 11.88
CA THR A 463 12.36 -51.23 10.89
C THR A 463 12.51 -50.12 9.85
N ASN A 464 12.25 -50.44 8.58
CA ASN A 464 12.35 -49.49 7.47
C ASN A 464 11.16 -48.51 7.53
N PRO A 465 11.39 -47.21 7.80
CA PRO A 465 10.29 -46.25 7.87
C PRO A 465 9.70 -45.97 6.50
N ALA A 466 8.53 -45.33 6.50
CA ALA A 466 7.99 -44.71 5.31
C ALA A 466 9.02 -43.75 4.66
N PRO A 467 8.94 -43.47 3.35
CA PRO A 467 9.87 -42.60 2.65
C PRO A 467 10.08 -41.24 3.35
N LEU A 468 9.00 -40.61 3.82
CA LEU A 468 9.05 -39.37 4.62
C LEU A 468 9.89 -39.56 5.90
N GLY A 469 9.62 -40.63 6.65
CA GLY A 469 10.37 -40.95 7.87
C GLY A 469 11.85 -41.23 7.63
N ARG A 470 12.22 -41.88 6.52
CA ARG A 470 13.64 -42.02 6.15
C ARG A 470 14.30 -40.68 5.91
N ALA A 471 13.65 -39.81 5.15
CA ALA A 471 14.17 -38.49 4.81
C ALA A 471 14.32 -37.59 6.05
N VAL A 472 13.32 -37.57 6.93
CA VAL A 472 13.37 -36.84 8.21
C VAL A 472 14.49 -37.37 9.10
N HIS A 473 14.62 -38.70 9.22
CA HIS A 473 15.67 -39.31 10.04
C HIS A 473 17.07 -38.97 9.52
N ALA A 474 17.27 -39.04 8.20
CA ALA A 474 18.52 -38.71 7.55
C ALA A 474 18.89 -37.23 7.76
N LEU A 475 17.92 -36.32 7.60
CA LEU A 475 18.11 -34.89 7.86
C LEU A 475 18.54 -34.63 9.30
N LEU A 476 17.79 -35.14 10.29
CA LEU A 476 18.09 -34.93 11.72
C LEU A 476 19.44 -35.56 12.12
N THR A 477 19.78 -36.72 11.56
CA THR A 477 21.09 -37.38 11.77
C THR A 477 22.22 -36.49 11.28
N CYS A 478 22.11 -35.93 10.08
CA CYS A 478 23.09 -34.98 9.54
C CYS A 478 23.19 -33.71 10.39
N LEU A 479 22.07 -33.17 10.87
CA LEU A 479 22.07 -31.98 11.72
C LEU A 479 22.74 -32.22 13.07
N ALA A 480 22.57 -33.41 13.64
CA ALA A 480 23.28 -33.84 14.85
C ALA A 480 24.80 -34.09 14.63
N GLY A 481 25.29 -33.95 13.39
CA GLY A 481 26.69 -34.20 13.04
C GLY A 481 27.06 -35.69 12.96
N GLN A 482 26.07 -36.59 12.93
CA GLN A 482 26.28 -38.03 12.79
C GLN A 482 26.34 -38.44 11.31
N GLN A 483 27.05 -39.52 10.99
CA GLN A 483 27.01 -40.06 9.64
C GLN A 483 25.71 -40.86 9.44
N PRO A 484 24.96 -40.69 8.34
CA PRO A 484 23.75 -41.48 8.09
C PRO A 484 24.01 -43.00 8.10
N ALA A 485 25.21 -43.42 7.70
CA ALA A 485 25.68 -44.80 7.80
C ALA A 485 25.66 -45.35 9.24
N ASP A 486 25.96 -44.53 10.25
CA ASP A 486 25.95 -44.92 11.68
C ASP A 486 24.54 -45.27 12.18
N VAL A 487 23.53 -44.82 11.43
CA VAL A 487 22.11 -44.95 11.76
C VAL A 487 21.39 -45.90 10.78
N GLY A 488 22.14 -46.52 9.85
CA GLY A 488 21.63 -47.48 8.88
C GLY A 488 20.94 -46.85 7.66
N LEU A 489 21.31 -45.62 7.30
CA LEU A 489 20.74 -44.87 6.18
C LEU A 489 21.75 -44.76 5.02
N ASP A 490 21.24 -44.72 3.79
CA ASP A 490 22.06 -44.52 2.59
C ASP A 490 22.31 -43.02 2.35
N ASN A 491 23.58 -42.63 2.37
CA ASN A 491 24.04 -41.25 2.12
C ASN A 491 23.57 -40.71 0.76
N GLY A 492 23.48 -41.55 -0.27
CA GLY A 492 23.04 -41.14 -1.61
C GLY A 492 21.55 -40.84 -1.68
N GLN A 493 20.76 -41.53 -0.86
CA GLN A 493 19.30 -41.43 -0.89
C GLN A 493 18.79 -40.14 -0.25
N LEU A 494 19.51 -39.58 0.74
CA LEU A 494 19.15 -38.28 1.33
C LEU A 494 19.14 -37.16 0.27
N VAL A 495 20.15 -37.11 -0.60
CA VAL A 495 20.24 -36.07 -1.66
C VAL A 495 19.06 -36.16 -2.62
N ILE A 496 18.58 -37.39 -2.86
CA ILE A 496 17.43 -37.66 -3.73
C ILE A 496 16.11 -37.30 -3.03
N ASP A 497 16.00 -37.57 -1.73
CA ASP A 497 14.77 -37.40 -0.96
C ASP A 497 14.57 -35.96 -0.44
N LEU A 498 15.64 -35.15 -0.35
CA LEU A 498 15.60 -33.80 0.21
C LEU A 498 14.67 -32.83 -0.56
N PRO A 499 14.61 -32.82 -1.92
CA PRO A 499 13.66 -31.98 -2.65
C PRO A 499 12.19 -32.36 -2.37
N ALA A 500 11.92 -33.66 -2.20
CA ALA A 500 10.60 -34.14 -1.82
C ALA A 500 10.25 -33.72 -0.38
N LEU A 501 11.22 -33.83 0.55
CA LEU A 501 11.05 -33.46 1.96
C LEU A 501 10.79 -31.97 2.18
N LEU A 502 11.57 -31.10 1.52
CA LEU A 502 11.53 -29.64 1.78
C LEU A 502 10.47 -28.92 0.95
N HIS A 503 10.28 -29.29 -0.32
CA HIS A 503 9.41 -28.54 -1.23
C HIS A 503 8.31 -29.42 -1.89
N GLY A 504 8.24 -30.71 -1.55
CA GLY A 504 7.20 -31.62 -2.07
C GLY A 504 7.42 -32.06 -3.53
N GLN A 505 8.64 -31.93 -4.06
CA GLN A 505 8.91 -32.25 -5.45
C GLN A 505 8.64 -33.73 -5.75
N GLY A 506 7.75 -33.98 -6.72
CA GLY A 506 7.34 -35.32 -7.15
C GLY A 506 6.19 -35.93 -6.35
N ASP A 507 6.12 -35.68 -5.04
CA ASP A 507 5.06 -36.19 -4.15
C ASP A 507 4.86 -35.25 -2.95
N VAL A 508 3.77 -34.49 -2.95
CA VAL A 508 3.45 -33.50 -1.90
C VAL A 508 3.23 -34.18 -0.53
N THR A 509 2.85 -35.46 -0.52
CA THR A 509 2.62 -36.21 0.74
C THR A 509 3.92 -36.55 1.48
N ARG A 510 5.07 -36.33 0.85
CA ARG A 510 6.40 -36.54 1.42
C ARG A 510 7.04 -35.24 1.92
N ARG A 511 6.31 -34.13 1.89
CA ARG A 511 6.79 -32.83 2.37
C ARG A 511 6.58 -32.71 3.88
N LEU A 512 7.50 -32.04 4.58
CA LEU A 512 7.27 -31.58 5.95
C LEU A 512 6.04 -30.67 6.02
N SER A 513 5.28 -30.75 7.10
CA SER A 513 4.28 -29.74 7.41
C SER A 513 4.93 -28.38 7.64
N ASP A 514 4.17 -27.31 7.43
CA ASP A 514 4.65 -25.95 7.69
C ASP A 514 5.03 -25.79 9.18
N THR A 515 4.32 -26.47 10.08
CA THR A 515 4.65 -26.51 11.52
C THR A 515 6.02 -27.14 11.78
N ALA A 516 6.32 -28.30 11.18
CA ALA A 516 7.64 -28.93 11.33
C ALA A 516 8.76 -28.13 10.64
N LEU A 517 8.45 -27.48 9.53
CA LEU A 517 9.39 -26.62 8.82
C LEU A 517 9.80 -25.40 9.68
N VAL A 518 8.86 -24.79 10.38
CA VAL A 518 9.14 -23.68 11.31
C VAL A 518 10.00 -24.14 12.48
N LYS A 519 9.70 -25.33 13.03
CA LYS A 519 10.52 -25.95 14.08
C LYS A 519 11.93 -26.27 13.58
N LEU A 520 12.08 -26.69 12.32
CA LEU A 520 13.39 -26.92 11.70
C LEU A 520 14.20 -25.62 11.61
N PHE A 521 13.59 -24.52 11.17
CA PHE A 521 14.27 -23.22 11.14
C PHE A 521 14.64 -22.72 12.53
N ARG A 522 13.75 -22.87 13.51
CA ARG A 522 14.03 -22.51 14.90
C ARG A 522 15.17 -23.34 15.47
N LEU A 523 15.17 -24.65 15.23
CA LEU A 523 16.24 -25.56 15.62
C LEU A 523 17.60 -25.08 15.07
N LEU A 524 17.67 -24.78 13.77
CA LEU A 524 18.89 -24.28 13.14
C LEU A 524 19.36 -22.95 13.75
N ARG A 525 18.43 -22.04 14.05
CA ARG A 525 18.75 -20.74 14.67
C ARG A 525 19.38 -20.91 16.06
N LEU A 526 18.80 -21.78 16.90
CA LEU A 526 19.31 -22.05 18.24
C LEU A 526 20.65 -22.80 18.20
N ALA A 527 20.78 -23.79 17.30
CA ALA A 527 22.02 -24.54 17.11
C ALA A 527 23.18 -23.63 16.66
N ARG A 528 22.93 -22.67 15.76
CA ARG A 528 23.95 -21.67 15.38
C ARG A 528 24.36 -20.80 16.55
N ARG A 529 23.40 -20.29 17.33
CA ARG A 529 23.69 -19.48 18.53
C ARG A 529 24.53 -20.24 19.55
N LEU A 530 24.19 -21.51 19.77
CA LEU A 530 24.94 -22.39 20.67
C LEU A 530 26.41 -22.49 20.24
N LEU A 531 26.66 -22.76 18.95
CA LEU A 531 28.02 -22.84 18.43
C LEU A 531 28.77 -21.50 18.52
N ASP A 532 28.10 -20.37 18.31
CA ASP A 532 28.70 -19.04 18.46
C ASP A 532 29.12 -18.77 19.93
N LEU A 533 28.30 -19.19 20.91
CA LEU A 533 28.62 -19.07 22.34
C LEU A 533 29.80 -19.97 22.74
N GLU A 534 29.85 -21.19 22.21
CA GLU A 534 30.93 -22.15 22.48
C GLU A 534 32.26 -21.75 21.83
N ALA A 535 32.23 -21.13 20.65
CA ALA A 535 33.41 -20.54 20.03
C ALA A 535 33.92 -19.31 20.81
N GLY A 536 33.02 -18.42 21.24
CA GLY A 536 33.41 -17.21 21.98
C GLY A 536 33.95 -17.47 23.38
N THR A 537 33.49 -18.54 24.04
CA THR A 537 34.05 -18.98 25.34
C THR A 537 35.45 -19.55 25.21
N ALA A 538 35.76 -20.23 24.10
CA ALA A 538 37.10 -20.75 23.81
C ALA A 538 38.13 -19.62 23.56
N ASP A 539 37.73 -18.54 22.88
CA ASP A 539 38.61 -17.38 22.60
C ASP A 539 38.84 -16.46 23.81
N SER A 540 37.93 -16.43 24.78
CA SER A 540 38.06 -15.63 26.01
C SER A 540 39.00 -16.24 27.08
N GLY A 541 39.52 -17.45 26.83
CA GLY A 541 40.30 -18.25 27.77
C GLY A 541 41.81 -18.31 27.50
N THR A 542 42.37 -17.46 26.62
CA THR A 542 43.82 -17.38 26.37
C THR A 542 44.45 -16.10 26.88
#